data_AF-A0A922WJF0-F1
#
_entry.id   AF-A0A922WJF0-F1
#
_cell.length_a   1.000
_cell.length_b   1.000
_cell.length_c   1.000
_cell.angle_alpha   90.00
_cell.angle_beta   90.00
_cell.angle_gamma   90.00
#
_symmetry.space_group_name_H-M   'P 1'
#
loop_
_entity.id
_entity.type
_entity.pdbx_description
1 polymer ?
#
loop_
_entity_poly.entity_id
_entity_poly.type
_entity_poly.pdbx_seq_one_letter_code
_entity_poly.pdbx_strand_id
1 'polypeptide(L)'
;MAAASTPPTPLPDARLYVPNQEGWEAKIKLDTEKVYCYAKLPGEEYFHLILNGEIFLQGEIEKYCLRCALRIGVATQDRLFWQNRVGKRRPPAV
;
A
#
# COMPACT_ATOMS: atom_id res chain seq x y z
N MET A 1 -45.88 -10.65 -5.41
CA MET A 1 -45.29 -9.32 -5.17
C MET A 1 -43.78 -9.48 -5.27
N ALA A 2 -43.15 -8.91 -6.30
CA ALA A 2 -41.71 -9.02 -6.50
C ALA A 2 -40.99 -8.04 -5.56
N ALA A 3 -40.08 -8.55 -4.72
CA ALA A 3 -39.22 -7.73 -3.90
C ALA A 3 -38.29 -6.91 -4.80
N ALA A 4 -38.30 -5.59 -4.66
CA ALA A 4 -37.35 -4.72 -5.34
C ALA A 4 -35.95 -5.04 -4.83
N SER A 5 -35.09 -5.55 -5.70
CA SER A 5 -33.66 -5.76 -5.42
C SER A 5 -32.97 -4.40 -5.30
N THR A 6 -32.45 -4.09 -4.12
CA THR A 6 -31.59 -2.92 -3.90
C THR A 6 -30.44 -2.93 -4.91
N PRO A 7 -30.15 -1.82 -5.62
CA PRO A 7 -29.01 -1.77 -6.51
C PRO A 7 -27.72 -1.98 -5.71
N PRO A 8 -26.76 -2.78 -6.22
CA PRO A 8 -25.52 -3.04 -5.51
C PRO A 8 -24.74 -1.73 -5.35
N THR A 9 -24.32 -1.45 -4.11
CA THR A 9 -23.41 -0.34 -3.82
C THR A 9 -22.13 -0.52 -4.64
N PRO A 10 -21.66 0.50 -5.39
CA PRO A 10 -20.42 0.39 -6.14
C PRO A 10 -19.27 0.10 -5.19
N LEU A 11 -18.44 -0.89 -5.54
CA LEU A 11 -17.28 -1.26 -4.74
C LEU A 11 -16.30 -0.08 -4.64
N PRO A 12 -15.70 0.15 -3.46
CA PRO A 12 -14.70 1.19 -3.30
C PRO A 12 -13.48 0.87 -4.17
N ASP A 13 -12.85 1.93 -4.68
CA ASP A 13 -11.61 1.82 -5.43
C ASP A 13 -10.48 1.31 -4.53
N ALA A 14 -9.98 0.10 -4.81
CA ALA A 14 -8.97 -0.58 -4.00
C ALA A 14 -7.57 -0.54 -4.65
N ARG A 15 -7.37 0.29 -5.67
CA ARG A 15 -6.08 0.37 -6.38
C ARG A 15 -5.00 0.96 -5.48
N LEU A 16 -3.82 0.38 -5.60
CA LEU A 16 -2.61 0.80 -4.91
C LEU A 16 -1.53 1.16 -5.93
N TYR A 17 -0.76 2.17 -5.60
CA TYR A 17 0.35 2.68 -6.40
C TYR A 17 1.60 2.75 -5.54
N VAL A 18 2.76 2.48 -6.13
CA VAL A 18 4.07 2.63 -5.48
C VAL A 18 4.78 3.80 -6.16
N PRO A 19 4.86 4.99 -5.53
CA PRO A 19 5.37 6.18 -6.22
C PRO A 19 6.82 6.09 -6.69
N ASN A 20 7.67 5.45 -5.89
CA ASN A 20 9.08 5.18 -6.22
C ASN A 20 9.22 3.68 -6.48
N GLN A 21 8.64 3.21 -7.58
CA GLN A 21 8.49 1.77 -7.87
C GLN A 21 9.81 1.02 -8.11
N GLU A 22 10.90 1.72 -8.40
CA GLU A 22 12.21 1.12 -8.64
C GLU A 22 12.68 0.35 -7.39
N GLY A 23 13.02 -0.94 -7.57
CA GLY A 23 13.45 -1.80 -6.47
C GLY A 23 12.31 -2.36 -5.60
N TRP A 24 11.05 -2.06 -5.90
CA TRP A 24 9.88 -2.58 -5.18
C TRP A 24 9.13 -3.64 -5.97
N GLU A 25 8.76 -4.72 -5.29
CA GLU A 25 7.95 -5.82 -5.85
C GLU A 25 6.70 -6.06 -4.98
N ALA A 26 5.56 -6.27 -5.63
CA ALA A 26 4.37 -6.78 -4.95
C ALA A 26 4.40 -8.31 -4.95
N LYS A 27 4.27 -8.91 -3.76
CA LYS A 27 4.28 -10.37 -3.59
C LYS A 27 3.06 -10.84 -2.81
N ILE A 28 2.63 -12.06 -3.09
CA ILE A 28 1.67 -12.78 -2.28
C ILE A 28 2.47 -13.75 -1.42
N LYS A 29 2.25 -13.73 -0.10
CA LYS A 29 2.88 -14.69 0.80
C LYS A 29 2.28 -16.07 0.56
N LEU A 30 3.11 -17.08 0.28
CA LEU A 30 2.66 -18.45 -0.06
C LEU A 30 3.29 -19.53 0.82
N ASP A 31 4.49 -19.30 1.33
CA ASP A 31 5.22 -20.28 2.12
C ASP A 31 4.76 -20.30 3.60
N THR A 32 5.33 -21.21 4.38
CA THR A 32 5.07 -21.35 5.82
C THR A 32 6.06 -20.57 6.69
N GLU A 33 7.07 -19.92 6.10
CA GLU A 33 8.06 -19.15 6.85
C GLU A 33 7.42 -17.91 7.48
N LYS A 34 7.91 -17.54 8.66
CA LYS A 34 7.44 -16.33 9.34
C LYS A 34 8.10 -15.13 8.70
N VAL A 35 7.32 -14.33 8.00
CA VAL A 35 7.75 -13.05 7.44
C VAL A 35 7.12 -11.94 8.25
N TYR A 36 7.95 -11.06 8.80
CA TYR A 36 7.49 -9.91 9.56
C TYR A 36 7.61 -8.63 8.73
N CYS A 37 6.63 -7.75 8.90
CA CYS A 37 6.67 -6.38 8.42
C CYS A 37 7.83 -5.63 9.10
N TYR A 38 8.53 -4.80 8.34
CA TYR A 38 9.68 -4.03 8.81
C TYR A 38 9.30 -2.80 9.66
N ALA A 39 8.01 -2.45 9.68
CA ALA A 39 7.46 -1.33 10.46
C ALA A 39 6.45 -1.79 11.50
N LYS A 40 6.43 -1.09 12.64
CA LYS A 40 5.37 -1.15 13.66
C LYS A 40 4.45 0.05 13.52
N LEU A 41 3.18 -0.05 13.93
CA LEU A 41 2.38 1.16 14.10
C LEU A 41 2.85 1.93 15.35
N PRO A 42 2.61 3.25 15.40
CA PRO A 42 2.86 4.03 16.62
C PRO A 42 2.09 3.41 17.81
N GLY A 43 2.80 3.11 18.89
CA GLY A 43 2.23 2.48 20.09
C GLY A 43 2.19 0.94 20.07
N GLU A 44 2.64 0.29 19.00
CA GLU A 44 2.80 -1.16 18.97
C GLU A 44 4.22 -1.59 19.34
N GLU A 45 4.30 -2.57 20.24
CA GLU A 45 5.58 -3.16 20.67
C GLU A 45 6.03 -4.33 19.78
N TYR A 46 5.20 -4.75 18.81
CA TYR A 46 5.43 -5.91 17.96
C TYR A 46 5.43 -5.55 16.46
N PHE A 47 6.09 -6.37 15.65
CA PHE A 47 6.02 -6.29 14.19
C PHE A 47 4.85 -7.13 13.68
N HIS A 48 4.15 -6.66 12.64
CA HIS A 48 3.07 -7.45 12.04
C HIS A 48 3.62 -8.69 11.36
N LEU A 49 3.03 -9.84 11.67
CA LEU A 49 3.27 -11.06 10.89
C LEU A 49 2.49 -10.95 9.58
N ILE A 50 3.18 -11.12 8.45
CA ILE A 50 2.55 -11.19 7.13
C ILE A 50 2.02 -12.61 6.96
N LEU A 51 0.70 -12.73 6.75
CA LEU A 51 0.01 -14.01 6.72
C LEU A 51 0.02 -14.64 5.33
N ASN A 52 -0.16 -15.96 5.26
CA ASN A 52 -0.32 -16.67 4.00
C ASN A 52 -1.54 -16.12 3.23
N GLY A 53 -1.38 -15.88 1.92
CA GLY A 53 -2.36 -15.23 1.06
C GLY A 53 -2.36 -13.70 1.10
N GLU A 54 -1.60 -13.08 2.00
CA GLU A 54 -1.52 -11.62 2.10
C GLU A 54 -0.61 -11.05 1.01
N ILE A 55 -1.07 -9.96 0.38
CA ILE A 55 -0.23 -9.15 -0.50
C ILE A 55 0.66 -8.27 0.38
N PHE A 56 1.96 -8.25 0.10
CA PHE A 56 2.93 -7.38 0.75
C PHE A 56 3.88 -6.76 -0.28
N LEU A 57 4.52 -5.66 0.08
CA LEU A 57 5.56 -5.05 -0.73
C LEU A 57 6.93 -5.46 -0.22
N GLN A 58 7.81 -5.84 -1.14
CA GLN A 58 9.19 -6.21 -0.87
C GLN A 58 10.12 -5.24 -1.59
N GLY A 59 10.99 -4.57 -0.83
CA GLY A 59 12.15 -3.85 -1.35
C GLY A 59 13.39 -4.74 -1.36
N GLU A 60 14.56 -4.13 -1.34
CA GLU A 60 15.85 -4.86 -1.30
C GLU A 60 16.00 -5.69 -0.01
N ILE A 61 15.79 -5.05 1.14
CA ILE A 61 15.90 -5.68 2.47
C ILE A 61 14.59 -5.64 3.25
N GLU A 62 13.75 -4.65 2.96
CA GLU A 62 12.55 -4.33 3.71
C GLU A 62 11.30 -5.02 3.13
N LYS A 63 10.36 -5.35 4.01
CA LYS A 63 9.07 -5.96 3.66
C LYS A 63 7.96 -5.24 4.42
N TYR A 64 6.91 -4.82 3.74
CA TYR A 64 5.79 -4.12 4.37
C TYR A 64 4.46 -4.77 4.02
N CYS A 65 3.65 -5.06 5.05
CA CYS A 65 2.22 -5.29 4.81
C CYS A 65 1.60 -4.02 4.22
N LEU A 66 0.52 -4.15 3.44
CA LEU A 66 -0.06 -3.01 2.73
C LEU A 66 -0.53 -1.89 3.66
N ARG A 67 -0.95 -2.22 4.89
CA ARG A 67 -1.32 -1.23 5.91
C ARG A 67 -0.15 -0.34 6.30
N CYS A 68 1.02 -0.94 6.57
CA CYS A 68 2.22 -0.17 6.89
C CYS A 68 2.75 0.57 5.68
N ALA A 69 2.78 -0.07 4.50
CA ALA A 69 3.22 0.56 3.25
C ALA A 69 2.43 1.83 2.93
N LEU A 70 1.11 1.82 3.12
CA LEU A 70 0.25 2.99 2.96
C LEU A 70 0.55 4.08 4.00
N ARG A 71 0.67 3.70 5.27
CA ARG A 71 0.94 4.65 6.36
C ARG A 71 2.26 5.39 6.19
N ILE A 72 3.32 4.68 5.82
CA ILE A 72 4.66 5.25 5.69
C ILE A 72 4.92 5.89 4.31
N GLY A 73 3.98 5.73 3.36
CA GLY A 73 4.03 6.38 2.05
C GLY A 73 4.84 5.63 0.99
N VAL A 74 5.19 4.36 1.23
CA VAL A 74 5.73 3.44 0.18
C VAL A 74 4.63 3.14 -0.84
N ALA A 75 3.40 2.94 -0.37
CA ALA A 75 2.21 2.80 -1.22
C ALA A 75 1.27 4.00 -1.06
N THR A 76 0.42 4.23 -2.04
CA THR A 76 -0.66 5.21 -2.00
C THR A 76 -1.89 4.73 -2.74
N GLN A 77 -3.07 5.22 -2.34
CA GLN A 77 -4.33 5.07 -3.07
C GLN A 77 -4.61 6.27 -3.99
N ASP A 78 -3.78 7.32 -3.93
CA ASP A 78 -3.91 8.48 -4.81
C ASP A 78 -3.53 8.11 -6.25
N ARG A 79 -4.53 7.94 -7.12
CA ARG A 79 -4.34 7.66 -8.55
C ARG A 79 -3.49 8.72 -9.26
N LEU A 80 -3.58 9.97 -8.83
CA LEU A 80 -2.91 11.10 -9.45
C LEU A 80 -1.62 11.47 -8.70
N PHE A 81 -1.06 10.56 -7.91
CA PHE A 81 0.16 10.81 -7.14
C PHE A 81 1.31 11.38 -8.00
N TRP A 82 1.41 10.93 -9.26
CA TRP A 82 2.44 11.37 -10.20
C TRP A 82 2.23 12.82 -10.66
N GLN A 83 0.99 13.32 -10.70
CA GLN A 83 0.72 14.74 -10.98
C GLN A 83 0.88 15.57 -9.70
N ASN A 84 0.36 15.06 -8.59
CA ASN A 84 0.32 15.77 -7.30
C ASN A 84 1.69 15.94 -6.65
N ARG A 85 2.60 14.96 -6.80
CA ARG A 85 3.98 15.04 -6.29
C ARG A 85 4.95 15.81 -7.19
N VAL A 86 4.57 16.12 -8.44
CA VAL A 86 5.36 16.97 -9.35
C VAL A 86 5.17 18.47 -9.03
N GLY A 87 4.70 18.79 -7.82
CA GLY A 87 4.47 20.14 -7.32
C GLY A 87 5.68 21.07 -7.45
N LYS A 88 5.68 21.84 -8.54
CA LYS A 88 6.32 23.15 -8.77
C LYS A 88 7.78 23.24 -8.31
N ARG A 89 8.73 22.89 -9.18
CA ARG A 89 10.05 23.55 -9.15
C ARG A 89 9.79 25.07 -9.16
N ARG A 90 9.90 25.74 -8.01
CA ARG A 90 10.01 27.20 -7.99
C ARG A 90 11.23 27.51 -8.86
N PRO A 91 11.11 28.31 -9.94
CA PRO A 91 12.30 28.78 -10.62
C PRO A 91 13.18 29.51 -9.58
N PRO A 92 14.51 29.38 -9.65
CA PRO A 92 15.40 30.11 -8.74
C PRO A 92 15.06 31.60 -8.83
N ALA A 93 14.95 32.25 -7.68
CA ALA A 93 14.74 33.69 -7.63
C ALA A 93 15.93 34.36 -8.35
N VAL A 94 15.61 35.17 -9.37
CA VAL A 94 16.55 36.05 -10.08
C VAL A 94 16.93 37.21 -9.16
#